data_AF-A0A8J6HUK4-F1
#
_entry.id   AF-A0A8J6HUK4-F1
#
_cell.length_a   1.000
_cell.length_b   1.000
_cell.length_c   1.000
_cell.angle_alpha   90.00
_cell.angle_beta   90.00
_cell.angle_gamma   90.00
#
_symmetry.space_group_name_H-M   'P 1'
#
loop_
_entity.id
_entity.type
_entity.pdbx_description
1 polymer ?
#
loop_
_entity_poly.entity_id
_entity_poly.type
_entity_poly.pdbx_seq_one_letter_code
_entity_poly.pdbx_strand_id
1 'polypeptide(L)'
;MNSLLENEDLVDVTLAVEGKYLKAHKMVLSVCSPYFRELFKMNPCKHPIVFMKDVSYIAMSDLLQFMYQGEVQVSQENLTTFIKTAEALQIKGLTGDGNVSNFFIVNKMC
;
A
#
# COMPACT_ATOMS: atom_id res chain seq x y z
N MET A 1 1.10 -5.53 -14.00
CA MET A 1 0.12 -4.69 -13.26
C MET A 1 0.64 -3.28 -13.04
N ASN A 2 1.95 -3.10 -12.78
CA ASN A 2 2.58 -1.78 -12.68
C ASN A 2 2.27 -0.84 -13.87
N SER A 3 2.29 -1.36 -15.11
CA SER A 3 1.96 -0.58 -16.31
C SER A 3 0.53 0.02 -16.31
N LEU A 4 -0.45 -0.66 -15.68
CA LEU A 4 -1.81 -0.12 -15.56
C LEU A 4 -1.85 1.06 -14.58
N LEU A 5 -1.04 0.99 -13.52
CA LEU A 5 -0.92 2.10 -12.58
C LEU A 5 -0.23 3.30 -13.22
N GLU A 6 0.87 3.08 -13.94
CA GLU A 6 1.65 4.12 -14.61
C GLU A 6 0.85 4.85 -15.69
N ASN A 7 0.00 4.13 -16.42
CA ASN A 7 -0.89 4.71 -17.43
C ASN A 7 -2.20 5.27 -16.84
N GLU A 8 -2.43 5.10 -15.54
CA GLU A 8 -3.70 5.38 -14.85
C GLU A 8 -4.92 4.66 -15.44
N ASP A 9 -4.71 3.54 -16.13
CA ASP A 9 -5.77 2.71 -16.71
C ASP A 9 -6.56 2.01 -15.59
N LEU A 10 -7.89 2.09 -15.62
CA LEU A 10 -8.80 1.40 -14.67
C LEU A 10 -8.61 1.77 -13.19
N VAL A 11 -7.89 2.84 -12.89
CA VAL A 11 -7.77 3.40 -11.55
C VAL A 11 -9.16 3.77 -11.03
N ASP A 12 -9.53 3.22 -9.88
CA ASP A 12 -10.86 3.35 -9.30
C ASP A 12 -10.85 3.77 -7.82
N VAL A 13 -9.71 4.24 -7.32
CA VAL A 13 -9.55 4.83 -5.98
C VAL A 13 -8.45 5.89 -5.95
N THR A 14 -8.56 6.85 -5.04
CA THR A 14 -7.49 7.82 -4.75
C THR A 14 -7.19 7.84 -3.26
N LEU A 15 -5.92 7.77 -2.88
CA LEU A 15 -5.44 7.89 -1.51
C LEU A 15 -4.92 9.31 -1.31
N ALA A 16 -5.52 10.06 -0.40
CA ALA A 16 -5.06 11.40 -0.03
C ALA A 16 -4.14 11.29 1.19
N VAL A 17 -2.86 11.62 1.00
CA VAL A 17 -1.78 11.39 1.97
C VAL A 17 -0.87 12.62 1.99
N GLU A 18 -0.67 13.25 3.15
CA GLU A 18 0.15 14.48 3.32
C GLU A 18 -0.12 15.58 2.27
N GLY A 19 -1.39 15.82 1.96
CA GLY A 19 -1.79 16.83 0.96
C GLY A 19 -1.51 16.45 -0.50
N LYS A 20 -1.02 15.25 -0.76
CA LYS A 20 -0.82 14.66 -2.09
C LYS A 20 -1.86 13.57 -2.37
N TYR A 21 -1.96 13.18 -3.63
CA TYR A 21 -2.93 12.20 -4.11
C TYR A 21 -2.22 11.07 -4.84
N LEU A 22 -2.44 9.84 -4.39
CA LEU A 22 -1.95 8.63 -5.03
C LEU A 22 -3.13 7.90 -5.69
N LYS A 23 -3.00 7.60 -6.98
CA LYS A 23 -3.96 6.79 -7.73
C LYS A 23 -3.67 5.30 -7.48
N ALA A 24 -4.70 4.47 -7.44
CA ALA A 24 -4.55 3.02 -7.29
C ALA A 24 -5.80 2.26 -7.77
N HIS A 25 -5.71 0.93 -7.72
CA HIS A 25 -6.81 0.02 -7.97
C HIS A 25 -7.32 -0.57 -6.65
N LYS A 26 -8.63 -0.52 -6.41
CA LYS A 26 -9.28 -1.17 -5.25
C LYS A 26 -8.95 -2.66 -5.19
N MET A 27 -8.87 -3.31 -6.35
CA MET A 27 -8.57 -4.74 -6.43
C MET A 27 -7.20 -5.07 -5.83
N VAL A 28 -6.16 -4.33 -6.21
CA VAL A 28 -4.79 -4.53 -5.68
C VAL A 28 -4.77 -4.30 -4.18
N LEU A 29 -5.31 -3.15 -3.74
CA LEU A 29 -5.39 -2.82 -2.32
C LEU A 29 -6.14 -3.90 -1.52
N SER A 30 -7.25 -4.42 -2.04
CA SER A 30 -8.06 -5.45 -1.36
C SER A 30 -7.38 -6.82 -1.27
N VAL A 31 -6.57 -7.18 -2.27
CA VAL A 31 -5.79 -8.42 -2.24
C VAL A 31 -4.71 -8.34 -1.17
N CYS A 32 -4.00 -7.21 -1.12
CA CYS A 32 -2.87 -7.01 -0.22
C CYS A 32 -3.27 -6.64 1.21
N SER A 33 -4.47 -6.07 1.42
CA SER A 33 -4.91 -5.55 2.72
C SER A 33 -6.34 -5.95 3.05
N PRO A 34 -6.57 -6.73 4.13
CA PRO A 34 -7.90 -6.98 4.67
C PRO A 34 -8.62 -5.68 5.07
N TYR A 35 -7.88 -4.67 5.55
CA TYR A 35 -8.41 -3.36 5.89
C TYR A 35 -9.04 -2.67 4.67
N PHE A 36 -8.31 -2.54 3.55
CA PHE A 36 -8.86 -1.92 2.34
C PHE A 36 -10.01 -2.74 1.73
N ARG A 37 -9.90 -4.08 1.78
CA ARG A 37 -10.98 -4.96 1.33
C ARG A 37 -12.29 -4.69 2.07
N GLU A 38 -12.22 -4.59 3.40
CA GLU A 38 -13.42 -4.30 4.20
C GLU A 38 -13.91 -2.86 3.99
N LEU A 39 -12.99 -1.90 3.91
CA LEU A 39 -13.33 -0.48 3.63
C LEU A 39 -14.16 -0.32 2.35
N PHE A 40 -13.71 -0.93 1.25
CA PHE A 40 -14.41 -0.83 -0.04
C PHE A 40 -15.69 -1.66 -0.11
N LYS A 41 -15.77 -2.75 0.65
CA LYS A 41 -17.00 -3.54 0.78
C LYS A 41 -18.08 -2.78 1.53
N MET A 42 -17.73 -2.11 2.63
CA MET A 42 -18.66 -1.31 3.42
C MET A 42 -19.12 -0.03 2.71
N ASN A 43 -18.28 0.52 1.82
CA ASN A 43 -18.55 1.80 1.14
C ASN A 43 -18.48 1.61 -0.39
N PRO A 44 -19.50 0.98 -0.99
CA PRO A 44 -19.53 0.77 -2.44
C PRO A 44 -19.63 2.13 -3.14
N CYS A 45 -18.52 2.57 -3.72
CA CYS A 45 -18.39 3.83 -4.44
C CYS A 45 -17.55 3.61 -5.70
N LYS A 46 -17.91 4.30 -6.79
CA LYS A 46 -17.18 4.20 -8.07
C LYS A 46 -15.71 4.61 -7.92
N HIS A 47 -15.45 5.73 -7.23
CA HIS A 47 -14.10 6.27 -7.06
C HIS A 47 -13.93 6.97 -5.71
N PRO A 48 -13.80 6.23 -4.58
CA PRO A 48 -13.62 6.84 -3.28
C PRO A 48 -12.27 7.56 -3.18
N ILE A 49 -12.26 8.66 -2.43
CA ILE A 49 -11.04 9.31 -1.96
C ILE A 49 -10.85 8.89 -0.50
N VAL A 50 -9.82 8.10 -0.23
CA VAL A 50 -9.48 7.62 1.11
C VAL A 50 -8.45 8.56 1.71
N PHE A 51 -8.87 9.32 2.72
CA PHE A 51 -7.96 10.21 3.45
C PHE A 51 -7.19 9.45 4.52
N MET A 52 -5.86 9.53 4.47
CA MET A 52 -4.97 8.84 5.40
C MET A 52 -4.27 9.87 6.28
N LYS A 53 -4.87 10.13 7.43
CA LYS A 53 -4.27 10.98 8.45
C LYS A 53 -3.07 10.26 9.07
N ASP A 54 -2.02 11.01 9.38
CA ASP A 54 -0.84 10.54 10.11
C ASP A 54 -0.06 9.41 9.38
N VAL A 55 -0.26 9.29 8.07
CA VAL A 55 0.50 8.39 7.18
C VAL A 55 1.45 9.23 6.33
N SER A 56 2.73 8.86 6.31
CA SER A 56 3.71 9.51 5.45
C SER A 56 3.46 9.19 3.97
N TYR A 57 3.58 10.19 3.10
CA TYR A 57 3.51 10.00 1.65
C TYR A 57 4.57 9.01 1.17
N ILE A 58 5.78 9.09 1.69
CA ILE A 58 6.89 8.20 1.31
C ILE A 58 6.54 6.76 1.64
N ALA A 59 6.13 6.50 2.89
CA ALA A 59 5.73 5.16 3.32
C ALA A 59 4.57 4.59 2.48
N MET A 60 3.54 5.39 2.19
CA MET A 60 2.42 4.91 1.38
C MET A 60 2.82 4.68 -0.09
N SER A 61 3.68 5.51 -0.65
CA SER A 61 4.23 5.32 -2.00
C SER A 61 5.02 4.02 -2.09
N ASP A 62 5.91 3.76 -1.12
CA ASP A 62 6.69 2.52 -1.05
C ASP A 62 5.79 1.29 -0.87
N LEU A 63 4.73 1.41 -0.06
CA LEU A 63 3.73 0.34 0.11
C LEU A 63 2.97 0.06 -1.18
N LEU A 64 2.58 1.09 -1.94
CA LEU A 64 1.99 0.88 -3.26
C LEU A 64 2.98 0.17 -4.17
N GLN A 65 4.24 0.61 -4.24
CA GLN A 65 5.25 -0.06 -5.04
C GLN A 65 5.35 -1.55 -4.69
N PHE A 66 5.46 -1.87 -3.41
CA PHE A 66 5.44 -3.25 -2.92
C PHE A 66 4.20 -4.04 -3.37
N MET A 67 3.01 -3.45 -3.31
CA MET A 67 1.78 -4.13 -3.74
C MET A 67 1.73 -4.45 -5.24
N TYR A 68 2.34 -3.61 -6.09
CA TYR A 68 2.32 -3.83 -7.55
C TYR A 68 3.51 -4.63 -8.06
N GLN A 69 4.64 -4.61 -7.35
CA GLN A 69 5.91 -5.19 -7.80
C GLN A 69 6.32 -6.42 -6.98
N GLY A 70 5.76 -6.60 -5.77
CA GLY A 70 6.12 -7.66 -4.82
C GLY A 70 7.37 -7.36 -3.99
N GLU A 71 8.11 -6.30 -4.31
CA GLU A 71 9.32 -5.85 -3.63
C GLU A 71 9.40 -4.32 -3.63
N VAL A 72 10.14 -3.76 -2.67
CA VAL A 72 10.45 -2.33 -2.61
C VAL A 72 11.75 -2.10 -1.83
N GLN A 73 12.47 -1.03 -2.17
CA GLN A 73 13.65 -0.60 -1.45
C GLN A 73 13.29 0.57 -0.53
N VAL A 74 13.50 0.41 0.77
CA VAL A 74 13.19 1.44 1.77
C VAL A 74 14.48 1.84 2.47
N SER A 75 14.71 3.14 2.63
CA SER A 75 15.86 3.65 3.38
C SER A 75 15.76 3.31 4.87
N GLN A 76 16.89 3.14 5.55
CA GLN A 76 16.93 2.77 6.97
C GLN A 76 16.18 3.77 7.86
N GLU A 77 16.25 5.06 7.53
CA GLU A 77 15.52 6.14 8.20
C GLU A 77 13.99 6.02 8.07
N ASN A 78 13.49 5.49 6.95
CA ASN A 78 12.06 5.37 6.67
C ASN A 78 11.49 3.99 7.05
N LEU A 79 12.35 3.00 7.28
CA LEU A 79 11.96 1.61 7.54
C LEU A 79 10.95 1.48 8.69
N THR A 80 11.19 2.17 9.81
CA THR A 80 10.27 2.11 10.95
C THR A 80 8.89 2.67 10.60
N THR A 81 8.82 3.78 9.87
CA THR A 81 7.56 4.40 9.44
C THR A 81 6.84 3.52 8.44
N PHE A 82 7.58 2.91 7.50
CA PHE A 82 7.06 1.96 6.52
C PHE A 82 6.39 0.76 7.20
N ILE A 83 7.09 0.08 8.12
CA ILE A 83 6.55 -1.10 8.83
C ILE A 83 5.33 -0.72 9.67
N LYS A 84 5.38 0.37 10.43
CA LYS A 84 4.22 0.82 11.22
C LYS A 84 3.00 1.11 10.35
N THR A 85 3.21 1.73 9.17
CA THR A 85 2.13 2.00 8.22
C THR A 85 1.59 0.70 7.64
N ALA A 86 2.47 -0.26 7.31
CA ALA A 86 2.08 -1.58 6.83
C ALA A 86 1.22 -2.33 7.85
N GLU A 87 1.60 -2.29 9.13
CA GLU A 87 0.84 -2.86 10.25
C GLU A 87 -0.53 -2.20 10.42
N ALA A 88 -0.58 -0.87 10.44
CA ALA A 88 -1.82 -0.12 10.56
C ALA A 88 -2.81 -0.43 9.43
N LEU A 89 -2.29 -0.61 8.21
CA LEU A 89 -3.07 -0.96 7.03
C LEU A 89 -3.23 -2.48 6.83
N GLN A 90 -2.70 -3.31 7.73
CA GLN A 90 -2.77 -4.77 7.67
C GLN A 90 -2.25 -5.34 6.34
N ILE A 91 -1.11 -4.85 5.85
CA ILE A 91 -0.54 -5.29 4.57
C ILE A 91 0.06 -6.69 4.72
N LYS A 92 -0.55 -7.66 4.04
CA LYS A 92 -0.08 -9.06 4.01
C LYS A 92 1.38 -9.13 3.56
N GLY A 93 2.14 -10.04 4.17
CA GLY A 93 3.56 -10.20 3.90
C GLY A 93 4.46 -9.17 4.60
N LEU A 94 3.88 -8.13 5.21
CA LEU A 94 4.58 -7.11 6.00
C LEU A 94 4.10 -7.05 7.46
N THR A 95 3.12 -7.86 7.85
CA THR A 95 2.55 -7.89 9.21
C THR A 95 2.64 -9.30 9.85
N GLY A 96 3.40 -9.44 10.97
CA GLY A 96 3.62 -10.66 11.78
C GLY A 96 4.77 -11.56 11.29
N ASP A 97 5.65 -12.21 12.09
CA ASP A 97 5.98 -12.21 13.52
C ASP A 97 7.48 -11.87 13.66
N GLY A 98 7.83 -10.83 14.42
CA GLY A 98 9.11 -10.66 15.15
C GLY A 98 10.45 -10.60 14.40
N ASN A 99 10.53 -10.97 13.12
CA ASN A 99 11.76 -10.94 12.32
C ASN A 99 11.44 -10.43 10.91
N VAL A 100 11.26 -9.12 10.80
CA VAL A 100 11.46 -8.44 9.50
C VAL A 100 12.96 -8.48 9.26
N SER A 101 13.44 -9.57 8.66
CA SER A 101 14.84 -9.78 8.34
C SER A 101 15.39 -8.57 7.62
N ASN A 102 16.31 -7.86 8.27
CA ASN A 102 17.14 -6.84 7.67
C ASN A 102 17.94 -7.48 6.53
N PHE A 103 17.43 -7.37 5.30
CA PHE A 103 18.13 -6.93 4.09
C PHE A 103 17.18 -7.09 2.89
N PHE A 104 16.56 -5.98 2.48
CA PHE A 104 15.76 -5.77 1.26
C PHE A 104 14.51 -6.66 1.13
N ILE A 105 13.35 -6.04 1.02
CA ILE A 105 12.04 -6.70 1.00
C ILE A 105 11.99 -7.68 -0.19
N VAL A 106 12.25 -8.96 0.08
CA VAL A 106 12.07 -10.06 -0.87
C VAL A 106 11.24 -11.13 -0.16
N ASN A 107 10.00 -11.27 -0.59
CA ASN A 107 9.38 -12.58 -0.62
C ASN A 107 8.65 -12.69 -1.97
N LYS A 108 9.31 -13.35 -2.93
CA LYS A 108 8.68 -13.78 -4.17
C LYS A 108 7.46 -14.62 -3.79
N MET A 109 6.25 -14.08 -3.97
CA MET A 109 5.08 -14.91 -4.20
C MET A 109 5.06 -15.25 -5.70
N CYS A 110 5.78 -16.31 -6.05
CA CYS A 110 5.41 -17.20 -7.15
C CYS A 110 5.06 -18.55 -6.53
#